data_AF-A0A1Q7L3J4-F1
#
_entry.id   AF-A0A1Q7L3J4-F1
#
_cell.length_a   1.000
_cell.length_b   1.000
_cell.length_c   1.000
_cell.angle_alpha   90.00
_cell.angle_beta   90.00
_cell.angle_gamma   90.00
#
_symmetry.space_group_name_H-M   'P 1'
#
loop_
_entity.id
_entity.type
_entity.pdbx_description
1 polymer ?
#
loop_
_entity_poly.entity_id
_entity_poly.type
_entity_poly.pdbx_seq_one_letter_code
_entity_poly.pdbx_strand_id
1 'polypeptide(L)'
;MRTLRQPLSLFLAALLLCAQSVAQSPAISQMPSSGAQSDLKRARKAAEQGGRAEAAGRLGEALAAYEQASRYAPQDANIVTRAASLRSKLVRARVDAAERDALAGHFDQATDELAAALAIDPGNTIVAERLGQLKSMEEEQAPRAAS
;
A
#
# COMPACT_ATOMS: atom_id res chain seq x y z
N MET A 1 -52.51 -10.59 -49.37
CA MET A 1 -51.34 -9.99 -48.70
C MET A 1 -50.65 -9.11 -49.73
N ARG A 2 -50.67 -7.78 -49.52
CA ARG A 2 -50.41 -6.76 -50.53
C ARG A 2 -48.91 -6.57 -50.81
N THR A 3 -48.60 -6.50 -52.10
CA THR A 3 -47.33 -6.10 -52.77
C THR A 3 -46.92 -4.65 -52.47
N LEU A 4 -45.62 -4.31 -52.54
CA LEU A 4 -45.02 -3.01 -52.97
C LEU A 4 -43.47 -3.12 -52.81
N ARG A 5 -42.65 -3.34 -53.84
CA ARG A 5 -42.08 -2.37 -54.83
C ARG A 5 -41.57 -1.05 -54.21
N GLN A 6 -40.24 -0.86 -54.25
CA GLN A 6 -39.47 0.38 -54.01
C GLN A 6 -39.90 1.50 -54.99
N PRO A 7 -39.75 2.80 -54.65
CA PRO A 7 -38.66 3.60 -55.24
C PRO A 7 -38.19 4.87 -54.47
N LEU A 8 -37.07 5.43 -54.97
CA LEU A 8 -36.70 6.87 -55.06
C LEU A 8 -36.70 7.72 -53.77
N SER A 9 -35.53 8.08 -53.23
CA SER A 9 -34.68 9.19 -53.69
C SER A 9 -35.43 10.53 -53.81
N LEU A 10 -35.14 11.48 -52.92
CA LEU A 10 -34.43 12.74 -53.21
C LEU A 10 -34.72 13.84 -52.16
N PHE A 11 -33.63 14.38 -51.62
CA PHE A 11 -33.45 15.75 -51.12
C PHE A 11 -34.37 16.26 -49.99
N LEU A 12 -33.84 16.30 -48.76
CA LEU A 12 -33.86 17.55 -47.99
C LEU A 12 -32.80 17.59 -46.88
N ALA A 13 -31.94 18.60 -47.00
CA ALA A 13 -31.27 19.34 -45.94
C ALA A 13 -30.41 18.55 -44.94
N ALA A 14 -29.10 18.44 -45.20
CA ALA A 14 -28.12 19.46 -44.81
C ALA A 14 -28.03 19.61 -43.29
N LEU A 15 -27.18 18.81 -42.64
CA LEU A 15 -26.45 19.14 -41.39
C LEU A 15 -25.66 17.92 -40.85
N LEU A 16 -24.88 17.22 -41.67
CA LEU A 16 -23.88 16.28 -41.12
C LEU A 16 -22.59 16.21 -41.95
N LEU A 17 -22.29 17.27 -42.69
CA LEU A 17 -20.90 17.62 -43.07
C LEU A 17 -20.22 18.30 -41.87
N CYS A 18 -20.04 17.57 -40.78
CA CYS A 18 -18.94 17.82 -39.85
C CYS A 18 -17.97 16.63 -39.97
N ALA A 19 -17.59 16.35 -41.21
CA ALA A 19 -16.49 15.47 -41.50
C ALA A 19 -15.19 16.23 -41.17
N GLN A 20 -14.31 15.55 -40.43
CA GLN A 20 -12.87 15.76 -40.41
C GLN A 20 -12.35 17.05 -39.76
N SER A 21 -12.21 17.04 -38.42
CA SER A 21 -11.02 17.59 -37.74
C SER A 21 -10.97 17.11 -36.30
N VAL A 22 -10.98 15.78 -36.08
CA VAL A 22 -10.33 15.27 -34.87
C VAL A 22 -8.84 15.41 -35.14
N ALA A 23 -8.30 16.53 -34.69
CA ALA A 23 -6.87 16.72 -34.54
C ALA A 23 -6.37 15.58 -33.63
N GLN A 24 -5.93 14.48 -34.26
CA GLN A 24 -5.01 13.55 -33.62
C GLN A 24 -3.71 14.33 -33.43
N SER A 25 -3.62 15.07 -32.32
CA SER A 25 -2.33 15.42 -31.76
C SER A 25 -1.55 14.11 -31.71
N PRO A 26 -0.36 14.02 -32.34
CA PRO A 26 0.45 12.83 -32.17
C PRO A 26 0.63 12.70 -30.66
N ALA A 27 0.16 11.58 -30.11
CA ALA A 27 0.54 11.15 -28.80
C ALA A 27 2.07 11.11 -28.86
N ILE A 28 2.70 12.18 -28.36
CA ILE A 28 4.12 12.20 -28.11
C ILE A 28 4.31 10.97 -27.25
N SER A 29 4.93 9.95 -27.83
CA SER A 29 5.52 8.87 -27.08
C SER A 29 6.53 9.56 -26.18
N GLN A 30 6.07 9.96 -24.99
CA GLN A 30 6.90 10.55 -23.98
C GLN A 30 7.84 9.43 -23.56
N MET A 31 8.99 9.37 -24.24
CA MET A 31 10.12 8.61 -23.72
C MET A 31 10.28 9.07 -22.28
N PRO A 32 10.39 8.13 -21.32
CA PRO A 32 10.51 8.50 -19.92
C PRO A 32 11.64 9.51 -19.79
N SER A 33 11.33 10.66 -19.20
CA SER A 33 12.33 11.71 -18.98
C SER A 33 13.52 11.13 -18.23
N SER A 34 14.72 11.69 -18.43
CA SER A 34 15.95 11.21 -17.78
C SER A 34 15.78 11.02 -16.25
N GLY A 35 14.98 11.87 -15.61
CA GLY A 35 14.57 11.75 -14.21
C GLY A 35 13.78 10.47 -13.91
N ALA A 36 12.73 10.19 -14.68
CA ALA A 36 11.93 8.97 -14.52
C ALA A 36 12.77 7.70 -14.73
N GLN A 37 13.70 7.70 -15.69
CA GLN A 37 14.62 6.58 -15.90
C GLN A 37 15.59 6.39 -14.72
N SER A 38 16.05 7.48 -14.11
CA SER A 38 16.90 7.45 -12.91
C SER A 38 16.14 6.88 -11.71
N ASP A 39 14.89 7.28 -11.50
CA ASP A 39 14.07 6.81 -10.38
C ASP A 39 13.74 5.32 -10.51
N LEU A 40 13.45 4.84 -11.73
CA LEU A 40 13.28 3.39 -11.98
C LEU A 40 14.54 2.58 -11.62
N LYS A 41 15.74 3.11 -11.92
CA LYS A 41 17.00 2.44 -11.54
C LYS A 41 17.18 2.40 -10.01
N ARG A 42 16.84 3.49 -9.32
CA ARG A 42 16.89 3.57 -7.85
C ARG A 42 15.89 2.61 -7.20
N ALA A 43 14.66 2.57 -7.72
CA ALA A 43 13.62 1.65 -7.28
C ALA A 43 14.09 0.19 -7.39
N ARG A 44 14.63 -0.21 -8.55
CA ARG A 44 15.15 -1.56 -8.76
C ARG A 44 16.27 -1.92 -7.78
N LYS A 45 17.26 -1.04 -7.62
CA LYS A 45 18.38 -1.27 -6.69
C LYS A 45 17.89 -1.46 -5.25
N ALA A 46 16.94 -0.62 -4.80
CA ALA A 46 16.36 -0.74 -3.47
C ALA A 46 15.52 -2.03 -3.33
N ALA A 47 14.71 -2.38 -4.33
CA ALA A 47 13.94 -3.62 -4.33
C ALA A 47 14.81 -4.88 -4.32
N GLU A 48 15.94 -4.88 -5.03
CA GLU A 48 16.92 -5.97 -4.98
C GLU A 48 17.56 -6.11 -3.60
N GLN A 49 17.89 -4.98 -2.95
CA GLN A 49 18.35 -4.99 -1.56
C GLN A 49 17.29 -5.56 -0.62
N GLY A 50 16.02 -5.16 -0.80
CA GLY A 50 14.89 -5.70 -0.07
C GLY A 50 14.76 -7.21 -0.23
N GLY A 51 14.84 -7.70 -1.47
CA GLY A 51 14.79 -9.14 -1.77
C GLY A 51 15.93 -9.92 -1.14
N ARG A 52 17.16 -9.38 -1.15
CA ARG A 52 18.32 -10.00 -0.46
C ARG A 52 18.14 -10.04 1.06
N ALA A 53 17.61 -8.97 1.66
CA ALA A 53 17.33 -8.94 3.09
C ALA A 53 16.19 -9.90 3.48
N GLU A 54 15.12 -9.95 2.68
CA GLU A 54 14.00 -10.88 2.88
C GLU A 54 14.46 -12.34 2.80
N ALA A 55 15.27 -12.69 1.79
CA ALA A 55 15.85 -14.02 1.65
C ALA A 55 16.78 -14.41 2.82
N ALA A 56 17.40 -13.41 3.47
CA ALA A 56 18.23 -13.61 4.65
C ALA A 56 17.43 -13.60 5.97
N GLY A 57 16.09 -13.50 5.93
CA GLY A 57 15.24 -13.41 7.12
C GLY A 57 15.31 -12.07 7.85
N ARG A 58 15.99 -11.06 7.30
CA ARG A 58 16.15 -9.73 7.90
C ARG A 58 14.98 -8.84 7.53
N LEU A 59 13.80 -9.19 8.04
CA LEU A 59 12.51 -8.62 7.60
C LEU A 59 12.41 -7.10 7.80
N GLY A 60 12.99 -6.55 8.88
CA GLY A 60 13.02 -5.10 9.11
C GLY A 60 13.85 -4.34 8.06
N GLU A 61 15.04 -4.85 7.72
CA GLU A 61 15.86 -4.30 6.63
C GLU A 61 15.15 -4.44 5.28
N ALA A 62 14.48 -5.57 5.06
CA ALA A 62 13.71 -5.81 3.85
C ALA A 62 12.57 -4.79 3.68
N LEU A 63 11.79 -4.55 4.74
CA LEU A 63 10.71 -3.56 4.74
C LEU A 63 11.26 -2.17 4.40
N ALA A 64 12.32 -1.73 5.08
CA ALA A 64 12.91 -0.41 4.84
C ALA A 64 13.37 -0.24 3.37
N ALA A 65 13.99 -1.27 2.78
CA ALA A 65 14.42 -1.24 1.40
C ALA A 65 13.25 -1.23 0.39
N TYR A 66 12.20 -2.01 0.64
CA TYR A 66 11.00 -1.98 -0.21
C TYR A 66 10.20 -0.68 -0.08
N GLU A 67 10.15 -0.07 1.10
CA GLU A 67 9.55 1.26 1.28
C GLU A 67 10.35 2.35 0.58
N GLN A 68 11.68 2.26 0.59
CA GLN A 68 12.50 3.16 -0.20
C GLN A 68 12.24 2.96 -1.70
N ALA A 69 12.12 1.71 -2.16
CA ALA A 69 11.81 1.40 -3.54
C ALA A 69 10.42 1.95 -3.96
N SER A 70 9.41 1.84 -3.10
CA SER A 70 8.05 2.33 -3.39
C SER A 70 7.98 3.85 -3.49
N ARG A 71 8.86 4.59 -2.80
CA ARG A 71 8.98 6.05 -2.95
C ARG A 71 9.46 6.45 -4.35
N TYR A 72 10.33 5.65 -4.97
CA TYR A 72 10.83 5.92 -6.33
C TYR A 72 9.91 5.37 -7.42
N ALA A 73 9.10 4.35 -7.13
CA ALA A 73 8.18 3.73 -8.08
C ALA A 73 6.82 3.41 -7.42
N PRO A 74 6.02 4.42 -7.06
CA PRO A 74 4.74 4.21 -6.35
C PRO A 74 3.69 3.47 -7.19
N GLN A 75 3.83 3.47 -8.51
CA GLN A 75 2.97 2.72 -9.43
C GLN A 75 3.40 1.25 -9.64
N ASP A 76 4.56 0.83 -9.12
CA ASP A 76 4.98 -0.56 -9.18
C ASP A 76 4.25 -1.35 -8.08
N ALA A 77 3.15 -1.99 -8.48
CA ALA A 77 2.32 -2.78 -7.58
C ALA A 77 3.10 -3.89 -6.88
N ASN A 78 4.12 -4.50 -7.52
CA ASN A 78 4.89 -5.56 -6.89
C ASN A 78 5.67 -5.04 -5.67
N ILE A 79 6.35 -3.90 -5.84
CA ILE A 79 7.11 -3.25 -4.78
C ILE A 79 6.18 -2.82 -3.63
N VAL A 80 5.07 -2.17 -3.96
CA VAL A 80 4.10 -1.69 -2.96
C VAL A 80 3.49 -2.87 -2.18
N THR A 81 3.06 -3.93 -2.87
CA THR A 81 2.50 -5.12 -2.23
C THR A 81 3.51 -5.82 -1.34
N ARG A 82 4.79 -5.91 -1.74
CA ARG A 82 5.84 -6.50 -0.90
C ARG A 82 6.07 -5.70 0.37
N ALA A 83 6.18 -4.37 0.27
CA ALA A 83 6.31 -3.50 1.45
C ALA A 83 5.11 -3.67 2.39
N ALA A 84 3.89 -3.66 1.86
CA ALA A 84 2.67 -3.85 2.66
C ALA A 84 2.65 -5.23 3.35
N SER A 85 2.99 -6.29 2.63
CA SER A 85 3.03 -7.65 3.20
C SER A 85 4.06 -7.77 4.33
N LEU A 86 5.26 -7.21 4.16
CA LEU A 86 6.30 -7.22 5.20
C LEU A 86 5.89 -6.40 6.42
N ARG A 87 5.26 -5.23 6.22
CA ARG A 87 4.72 -4.41 7.30
C ARG A 87 3.70 -5.22 8.12
N SER A 88 2.72 -5.83 7.45
CA SER A 88 1.71 -6.65 8.13
C SER A 88 2.31 -7.85 8.87
N LYS A 89 3.31 -8.53 8.30
CA LYS A 89 4.02 -9.64 8.96
C LYS A 89 4.72 -9.19 10.24
N LEU A 90 5.44 -8.07 10.19
CA LEU A 90 6.17 -7.53 11.34
C LEU A 90 5.22 -7.04 12.45
N VAL A 91 4.17 -6.30 12.07
CA VAL A 91 3.13 -5.85 13.02
C VAL A 91 2.48 -7.06 13.69
N ARG A 92 2.08 -8.08 12.92
CA ARG A 92 1.49 -9.30 13.46
C ARG A 92 2.43 -9.99 14.46
N ALA A 93 3.72 -10.12 14.14
CA ALA A 93 4.67 -10.75 15.04
C ALA A 93 4.78 -10.03 16.39
N ARG A 94 4.76 -8.69 16.37
CA ARG A 94 4.77 -7.84 17.56
C ARG A 94 3.48 -7.97 18.37
N VAL A 95 2.32 -7.90 17.71
CA VAL A 95 1.02 -8.10 18.36
C VAL A 95 0.94 -9.51 18.98
N ASP A 96 1.32 -10.55 18.24
CA ASP A 96 1.32 -11.92 18.75
C ASP A 96 2.25 -12.07 19.98
N ALA A 97 3.35 -11.31 20.07
CA ALA A 97 4.21 -11.25 21.26
C ALA A 97 3.53 -10.54 22.43
N ALA A 98 2.97 -9.35 22.19
CA ALA A 98 2.23 -8.61 23.20
C ALA A 98 1.08 -9.43 23.81
N GLU A 99 0.33 -10.16 22.99
CA GLU A 99 -0.77 -11.01 23.46
C GLU A 99 -0.28 -12.15 24.36
N ARG A 100 0.89 -12.74 24.06
CA ARG A 100 1.49 -13.76 24.94
C ARG A 100 1.91 -13.16 26.30
N ASP A 101 2.51 -11.98 26.28
CA ASP A 101 2.94 -11.29 27.50
C ASP A 101 1.74 -10.85 28.34
N ALA A 102 0.68 -10.34 27.72
CA ALA A 102 -0.56 -9.99 28.40
C ALA A 102 -1.24 -11.21 29.03
N LEU A 103 -1.26 -12.36 28.33
CA LEU A 103 -1.79 -13.61 28.89
C LEU A 103 -0.95 -14.14 30.07
N ALA A 104 0.34 -13.82 30.11
CA ALA A 104 1.23 -14.12 31.24
C ALA A 104 1.14 -13.09 32.38
N GLY A 105 0.37 -12.01 32.21
CA GLY A 105 0.27 -10.92 33.18
C GLY A 105 1.42 -9.91 33.12
N HIS A 106 2.28 -9.98 32.09
CA HIS A 106 3.39 -9.06 31.89
C HIS A 106 2.94 -7.83 31.09
N PHE A 107 2.11 -6.98 31.68
CA PHE A 107 1.49 -5.85 30.97
C PHE A 107 2.51 -4.83 30.44
N ASP A 108 3.59 -4.54 31.18
CA ASP A 108 4.67 -3.66 30.73
C ASP A 108 5.31 -4.17 29.43
N GLN A 109 5.61 -5.47 29.35
CA GLN A 109 6.21 -6.09 28.16
C GLN A 109 5.22 -6.07 26.98
N ALA A 110 3.94 -6.34 27.27
CA ALA A 110 2.90 -6.30 26.26
C ALA A 110 2.69 -4.89 25.69
N THR A 111 2.75 -3.84 26.52
CA THR A 111 2.62 -2.46 26.05
C THR A 111 3.83 -2.03 25.22
N ASP A 112 5.04 -2.46 25.57
CA ASP A 112 6.26 -2.25 24.79
C ASP A 112 6.18 -2.89 23.39
N GLU A 113 5.71 -4.14 23.30
CA GLU A 113 5.54 -4.83 22.02
C GLU A 113 4.49 -4.17 21.12
N LEU A 114 3.37 -3.69 21.69
CA LEU A 114 2.37 -2.92 20.92
C LEU A 114 2.89 -1.54 20.49
N ALA A 115 3.71 -0.88 21.32
CA ALA A 115 4.37 0.36 20.92
C ALA A 115 5.35 0.13 19.76
N ALA A 116 6.10 -0.98 19.79
CA ALA A 116 6.97 -1.39 18.69
C ALA A 116 6.18 -1.72 17.42
N ALA A 117 4.99 -2.32 17.54
CA ALA A 117 4.07 -2.53 16.41
C ALA A 117 3.61 -1.19 15.78
N LEU A 118 3.26 -0.19 16.58
CA LEU A 118 2.88 1.14 16.09
C LEU A 118 4.04 1.91 15.47
N ALA A 119 5.28 1.66 15.90
CA ALA A 119 6.45 2.23 15.25
C ALA A 119 6.61 1.71 13.80
N ILE A 120 6.13 0.49 13.51
CA ILE A 120 6.14 -0.10 12.17
C ILE A 120 4.94 0.38 11.33
N ASP A 121 3.76 0.52 11.94
CA ASP A 121 2.55 1.03 11.28
C ASP A 121 1.82 2.05 12.17
N PRO A 122 2.18 3.34 12.10
CA PRO A 122 1.58 4.38 12.93
C PRO A 122 0.09 4.60 12.68
N GLY A 123 -0.43 4.14 11.54
CA GLY A 123 -1.84 4.26 11.18
C GLY A 123 -2.72 3.12 11.70
N ASN A 124 -2.15 2.15 12.41
CA ASN A 124 -2.89 0.98 12.86
C ASN A 124 -3.73 1.27 14.11
N THR A 125 -4.96 1.71 13.90
CA THR A 125 -5.89 2.08 14.99
C THR A 125 -6.23 0.90 15.92
N ILE A 126 -6.27 -0.32 15.39
CA ILE A 126 -6.55 -1.53 16.17
C ILE A 126 -5.46 -1.76 17.22
N VAL A 127 -4.18 -1.62 16.82
CA VAL A 127 -3.04 -1.75 17.74
C VAL A 127 -3.04 -0.59 18.76
N ALA A 128 -3.37 0.63 18.33
CA ALA A 128 -3.44 1.79 19.22
C ALA A 128 -4.53 1.63 20.30
N GLU A 129 -5.71 1.14 19.93
CA GLU A 129 -6.80 0.85 20.87
C GLU A 129 -6.40 -0.24 21.86
N ARG A 130 -5.78 -1.32 21.37
CA ARG A 130 -5.30 -2.42 22.21
C ARG A 130 -4.24 -1.95 23.22
N LEU A 131 -3.32 -1.09 22.80
CA LEU A 131 -2.33 -0.47 23.68
C LEU A 131 -2.99 0.34 24.79
N GLY A 132 -4.04 1.12 24.46
CA GLY A 132 -4.83 1.84 25.46
C GLY A 132 -5.48 0.91 26.48
N GLN A 133 -6.07 -0.20 26.03
CA GLN A 133 -6.68 -1.20 26.90
C GLN A 133 -5.68 -1.80 27.89
N LEU A 134 -4.50 -2.22 27.42
CA LEU A 134 -3.49 -2.84 28.27
C LEU A 134 -2.91 -1.86 29.30
N LYS A 135 -2.69 -0.60 28.93
CA LYS A 135 -2.24 0.44 29.87
C LYS A 135 -3.23 0.66 31.02
N SER A 136 -4.53 0.67 30.74
CA SER A 136 -5.55 0.76 31.79
C SER A 136 -5.55 -0.46 32.73
N MET A 137 -5.23 -1.65 32.21
CA MET A 137 -5.13 -2.87 33.03
C MET A 137 -3.88 -2.85 33.93
N GLU A 138 -2.75 -2.36 33.43
CA GLU A 138 -1.50 -2.16 34.19
C GLU A 138 -1.73 -1.19 35.36
N GLU A 139 -2.38 -0.04 35.09
CA GLU A 139 -2.72 0.96 36.10
C GLU A 139 -3.68 0.43 37.18
N GLU A 140 -4.64 -0.43 36.84
CA GLU A 140 -5.56 -1.04 37.82
C GLU A 140 -4.85 -2.04 38.74
N GLN A 141 -3.77 -2.68 38.26
CA GLN A 141 -3.00 -3.66 39.04
C GLN A 141 -1.93 -3.01 39.92
N ALA A 142 -1.48 -1.79 39.57
CA ALA A 142 -0.41 -1.08 40.27
C ALA A 142 -0.69 -0.73 41.76
N PRO A 143 -1.94 -0.45 42.25
CA PRO A 143 -2.15 -0.04 43.65
C PRO A 143 -2.90 -1.04 44.55
N ARG A 144 -2.99 -2.34 44.21
CA ARG A 144 -3.48 -3.37 45.16
C ARG A 144 -2.40 -4.15 45.90
N ALA A 145 -1.13 -4.04 45.49
CA ALA A 145 -0.03 -4.77 46.10
C ALA A 145 0.68 -4.01 47.26
N ALA A 146 0.27 -2.77 47.53
CA ALA A 146 0.92 -1.88 48.49
C ALA A 146 0.06 -1.55 49.74
N SER A 147 -1.03 -2.27 49.97
CA SER A 147 -1.96 -2.08 51.11
C SER A 147 -2.00 -3.26 52.07
#